data_AF-A0A957ZT88-F1
#
_entry.id   AF-A0A957ZT88-F1
#
_cell.length_a   1.000
_cell.length_b   1.000
_cell.length_c   1.000
_cell.angle_alpha   90.00
_cell.angle_beta   90.00
_cell.angle_gamma   90.00
#
_symmetry.space_group_name_H-M   'P 1'
#
loop_
_entity.id
_entity.type
_entity.pdbx_description
1 polymer ?
#
loop_
_entity_poly.entity_id
_entity_poly.type
_entity_poly.pdbx_seq_one_letter_code
_entity_poly.pdbx_strand_id
1 'polypeptide(L)'
;LHIYPTDGAVQRVAAQETAYSHREARFVHIIAATSPDPADMPGGKAWTRAYWQALHPHSSGGAYVNFLMDEGEDPVRAAYGENYARLVELKNKYDPTNLFRRNQNIPPTV
;
A
#
# COMPACT_ATOMS: atom_id res chain seq x y z
N LEU A 1 14.68 -2.86 -9.14
CA LEU A 1 13.66 -1.78 -9.23
C LEU A 1 12.83 -2.02 -10.47
N HIS A 2 11.52 -2.21 -10.32
CA HIS A 2 10.60 -2.30 -11.46
C HIS A 2 9.69 -1.06 -11.43
N ILE A 3 9.37 -0.51 -12.60
CA ILE A 3 8.48 0.65 -12.74
C ILE A 3 7.43 0.27 -13.77
N TYR A 4 6.16 0.36 -13.37
CA TYR A 4 5.02 0.03 -14.24
C TYR A 4 4.17 1.28 -14.44
N PRO A 5 3.73 1.59 -15.68
CA PRO A 5 2.75 2.64 -15.90
C PRO A 5 1.41 2.27 -15.27
N THR A 6 0.77 3.24 -14.63
CA THR A 6 -0.55 3.13 -14.00
C THR A 6 -1.48 4.26 -14.41
N ASP A 7 -1.22 4.89 -15.56
CA ASP A 7 -2.03 5.97 -16.11
C ASP A 7 -3.00 5.49 -17.21
N GLY A 8 -3.72 6.45 -17.82
CA GLY A 8 -4.68 6.17 -18.89
C GLY A 8 -6.06 5.77 -18.37
N ALA A 9 -6.52 4.56 -18.70
CA ALA A 9 -7.90 4.15 -18.46
C ALA A 9 -8.33 4.20 -16.99
N VAL A 10 -7.42 3.88 -16.08
CA VAL A 10 -7.67 3.89 -14.63
C VAL A 10 -7.94 5.30 -14.09
N GLN A 11 -7.45 6.35 -14.76
CA GLN A 11 -7.62 7.75 -14.33
C GLN A 11 -9.00 8.32 -14.69
N ARG A 12 -9.81 7.60 -15.48
CA ARG A 12 -11.16 8.02 -15.88
C ARG A 12 -12.22 7.86 -14.79
N VAL A 13 -11.87 7.20 -13.68
CA VAL A 13 -12.75 6.95 -12.53
C VAL A 13 -12.29 7.84 -11.38
N ALA A 14 -13.22 8.49 -10.68
CA ALA A 14 -12.85 9.38 -9.58
C ALA A 14 -12.29 8.60 -8.38
N ALA A 15 -11.45 9.27 -7.56
CA ALA A 15 -10.72 8.64 -6.47
C ALA A 15 -11.63 7.99 -5.41
N GLN A 16 -12.83 8.53 -5.22
CA GLN A 16 -13.84 8.10 -4.24
C GLN A 16 -14.83 7.05 -4.75
N GLU A 17 -14.82 6.75 -6.05
CA GLU A 17 -15.78 5.79 -6.64
C GLU A 17 -15.46 4.34 -6.30
N THR A 18 -14.20 4.02 -5.99
CA THR A 18 -13.75 2.68 -5.58
C THR A 18 -12.81 2.75 -4.39
N ALA A 19 -12.38 1.59 -3.87
CA ALA A 19 -11.37 1.53 -2.82
C ALA A 19 -9.95 1.94 -3.30
N TYR A 20 -9.70 2.04 -4.61
CA TYR A 20 -8.41 2.48 -5.15
C TYR A 20 -8.43 3.99 -5.45
N SER A 21 -7.72 4.76 -4.61
CA SER A 21 -7.72 6.23 -4.61
C SER A 21 -6.61 6.88 -5.42
N HIS A 22 -5.52 6.18 -5.75
CA HIS A 22 -4.34 6.74 -6.44
C HIS A 22 -4.53 6.97 -7.95
N ARG A 23 -5.60 7.70 -8.33
CA ARG A 23 -6.00 7.94 -9.72
C ARG A 23 -5.08 8.89 -10.49
N GLU A 24 -4.30 9.71 -9.80
CA GLU A 24 -3.36 10.64 -10.42
C GLU A 24 -1.95 10.06 -10.58
N ALA A 25 -1.68 8.88 -10.02
CA ALA A 25 -0.38 8.22 -10.11
C ALA A 25 -0.11 7.75 -11.55
N ARG A 26 1.04 8.16 -12.10
CA ARG A 26 1.47 7.75 -13.45
C ARG A 26 2.26 6.46 -13.47
N PHE A 27 2.96 6.19 -12.38
CA PHE A 27 3.79 5.00 -12.24
C PHE A 27 3.63 4.42 -10.85
N VAL A 28 3.77 3.10 -10.75
CA VAL A 28 4.05 2.39 -9.50
C VAL A 28 5.45 1.81 -9.57
N HIS A 29 6.21 1.94 -8.49
CA HIS A 29 7.51 1.32 -8.36
C HIS A 29 7.48 0.13 -7.39
N ILE A 30 8.24 -0.91 -7.71
CA ILE A 30 8.49 -2.05 -6.82
C ILE A 30 9.99 -2.12 -6.56
N ILE A 31 10.35 -2.06 -5.28
CA ILE A 31 11.73 -2.13 -4.80
C ILE A 31 11.89 -3.47 -4.09
N ALA A 32 12.65 -4.37 -4.68
CA ALA A 32 12.91 -5.70 -4.13
C ALA A 32 14.40 -6.02 -4.23
N ALA A 33 14.91 -6.71 -3.20
CA ALA A 33 16.21 -7.36 -3.21
C ALA A 33 15.98 -8.87 -3.13
N THR A 34 16.69 -9.62 -3.97
CA THR A 34 16.60 -11.08 -4.05
C THR A 34 18.01 -11.63 -4.15
N SER A 35 18.32 -12.67 -3.37
CA SER A 35 19.57 -13.42 -3.45
C SER A 35 19.27 -14.91 -3.24
N PRO A 36 20.00 -15.82 -3.91
CA PRO A 36 19.94 -17.25 -3.61
C PRO A 36 20.54 -17.59 -2.24
N ASP A 37 21.38 -16.72 -1.66
CA ASP A 37 21.96 -16.90 -0.33
C ASP A 37 21.16 -16.09 0.72
N PRO A 38 20.53 -16.74 1.71
CA PRO A 38 19.86 -16.06 2.81
C PRO A 38 20.78 -15.11 3.60
N ALA A 39 22.09 -15.32 3.59
CA ALA A 39 23.07 -14.46 4.27
C ALA A 39 23.11 -13.04 3.70
N ASP A 40 22.69 -12.83 2.45
CA ASP A 40 22.63 -11.51 1.82
C ASP A 40 21.38 -10.70 2.20
N MET A 41 20.36 -11.36 2.77
CA MET A 41 19.06 -10.74 3.04
C MET A 41 19.12 -9.53 3.98
N PRO A 42 19.96 -9.48 5.03
CA PRO A 42 20.12 -8.28 5.84
C PRO A 42 20.56 -7.06 5.02
N GLY A 43 21.55 -7.24 4.13
CA GLY A 43 22.03 -6.18 3.24
C GLY A 43 20.98 -5.77 2.21
N GLY A 44 20.29 -6.75 1.62
CA GLY A 44 19.18 -6.51 0.69
C GLY A 44 18.04 -5.70 1.32
N LYS A 45 17.61 -6.04 2.54
CA LYS A 45 16.58 -5.30 3.29
C LYS A 45 17.02 -3.87 3.63
N ALA A 46 18.28 -3.68 4.01
CA ALA A 46 18.81 -2.35 4.29
C ALA A 46 18.81 -1.48 3.03
N TRP A 47 19.23 -2.04 1.90
CA TRP A 47 19.24 -1.35 0.61
C TRP A 47 17.84 -0.98 0.14
N THR A 48 16.87 -1.91 0.15
CA THR A 48 15.50 -1.61 -0.30
C THR A 48 14.85 -0.52 0.53
N ARG A 49 15.05 -0.54 1.86
CA ARG A 49 14.53 0.47 2.77
C ARG A 49 15.16 1.84 2.54
N ALA A 50 16.48 1.91 2.41
CA ALA A 50 17.17 3.17 2.12
C ALA A 50 16.73 3.77 0.78
N TYR A 51 16.58 2.92 -0.24
CA TYR A 51 16.12 3.35 -1.56
C TYR A 51 14.66 3.86 -1.53
N TRP A 52 13.77 3.15 -0.82
CA TRP A 52 12.39 3.61 -0.61
C TRP A 52 12.35 4.96 0.13
N GLN A 53 13.11 5.11 1.21
CA GLN A 53 13.17 6.35 1.99
C GLN A 53 13.66 7.54 1.14
N ALA A 54 14.64 7.31 0.27
CA ALA A 54 15.16 8.35 -0.62
C ALA A 54 14.14 8.81 -1.67
N LEU A 55 13.27 7.92 -2.14
CA LEU A 55 12.25 8.24 -3.16
C LEU A 55 10.92 8.70 -2.57
N HIS A 56 10.60 8.34 -1.33
CA HIS A 56 9.29 8.60 -0.72
C HIS A 56 8.87 10.08 -0.76
N PRO A 57 9.74 11.08 -0.50
CA PRO A 57 9.39 12.50 -0.61
C PRO A 57 8.98 12.96 -2.03
N HIS A 58 9.32 12.18 -3.06
CA HIS A 58 9.01 12.45 -4.46
C HIS A 58 7.84 11.61 -4.99
N SER A 59 7.18 10.85 -4.10
CA SER A 59 6.05 9.96 -4.43
C SER A 59 4.71 10.63 -4.10
N SER A 60 3.61 9.96 -4.45
CA SER A 60 2.25 10.36 -4.05
C SER A 60 1.95 10.14 -2.55
N GLY A 61 2.94 9.74 -1.74
CA GLY A 61 2.80 9.56 -0.28
C GLY A 61 2.02 8.31 0.15
N GLY A 62 1.52 7.51 -0.81
CA GLY A 62 0.78 6.28 -0.55
C GLY A 62 1.47 5.05 -1.13
N ALA A 63 0.86 3.89 -0.88
CA ALA A 63 1.30 2.60 -1.38
C ALA A 63 0.14 1.87 -2.05
N TYR A 64 0.45 0.93 -2.95
CA TYR A 64 -0.59 0.02 -3.44
C TYR A 64 -0.70 -1.15 -2.46
N VAL A 65 -1.90 -1.40 -1.93
CA VAL A 65 -2.13 -2.37 -0.84
C VAL A 65 -1.57 -3.78 -1.12
N ASN A 66 -1.55 -4.21 -2.39
CA ASN A 66 -1.04 -5.53 -2.79
C ASN A 66 0.50 -5.64 -2.70
N PHE A 67 1.21 -4.53 -2.51
CA PHE A 67 2.66 -4.49 -2.31
C PHE A 67 3.05 -4.16 -0.87
N LEU A 68 2.08 -3.97 0.02
CA LEU A 68 2.36 -3.85 1.45
C LEU A 68 2.69 -5.22 2.03
N MET A 69 3.72 -5.24 2.88
CA MET A 69 4.10 -6.40 3.69
C MET A 69 3.70 -6.15 5.15
N ASP A 70 4.55 -6.46 6.12
CA ASP A 70 4.28 -6.20 7.54
C ASP A 70 4.82 -4.81 7.94
N GLU A 71 4.11 -3.76 7.51
CA GLU A 71 4.52 -2.36 7.71
C GLU A 71 3.64 -1.61 8.73
N GLY A 72 2.67 -2.30 9.35
CA GLY A 72 1.76 -1.73 10.34
C GLY A 72 0.52 -1.03 9.75
N GLU A 73 -0.24 -0.31 10.58
CA GLU A 73 -1.54 0.27 10.20
C GLU A 73 -1.43 1.56 9.38
N ASP A 74 -0.41 2.38 9.63
CA ASP A 74 -0.24 3.67 8.95
C ASP A 74 -0.05 3.53 7.42
N PRO A 75 0.75 2.57 6.91
CA PRO A 75 0.85 2.32 5.47
C PRO A 75 -0.43 1.80 4.84
N VAL A 76 -1.22 1.00 5.58
CA VAL A 76 -2.55 0.54 5.11
C VAL A 76 -3.49 1.72 4.98
N ARG A 77 -3.50 2.63 5.95
CA ARG A 77 -4.30 3.86 5.88
C ARG A 77 -3.89 4.73 4.70
N ALA A 78 -2.58 4.92 4.50
CA ALA A 78 -2.03 5.68 3.38
C ALA A 78 -2.41 5.08 2.01
N ALA A 79 -2.50 3.75 1.90
CA ALA A 79 -2.88 3.05 0.67
C ALA A 79 -4.34 3.27 0.23
N TYR A 80 -5.21 3.60 1.18
CA TYR A 80 -6.62 3.91 0.89
C TYR A 80 -6.92 5.41 0.90
N GLY A 81 -6.09 6.23 1.55
CA GLY A 81 -6.26 7.68 1.62
C GLY A 81 -7.60 8.08 2.25
N GLU A 82 -8.28 9.05 1.63
CA GLU A 82 -9.58 9.56 2.11
C GLU A 82 -10.67 8.49 2.19
N ASN A 83 -10.55 7.41 1.41
CA ASN A 83 -11.53 6.31 1.40
C ASN A 83 -11.44 5.40 2.62
N TYR A 84 -10.37 5.50 3.44
CA TYR A 84 -10.18 4.62 4.59
C TYR A 84 -11.35 4.67 5.58
N ALA A 85 -11.92 5.85 5.83
CA ALA A 85 -13.04 6.01 6.75
C ALA A 85 -14.28 5.19 6.33
N ARG A 86 -14.62 5.21 5.04
CA ARG A 86 -15.71 4.40 4.47
C ARG A 86 -15.42 2.90 4.60
N LEU A 87 -14.15 2.49 4.50
CA LEU A 87 -13.79 1.08 4.69
C LEU A 87 -13.90 0.64 6.15
N VAL A 88 -13.58 1.52 7.12
CA VAL A 88 -13.83 1.27 8.55
C VAL A 88 -15.33 1.09 8.82
N GLU A 89 -16.20 1.92 8.24
CA GLU A 89 -17.65 1.76 8.37
C GLU A 89 -18.13 0.40 7.84
N LEU A 90 -17.60 -0.05 6.69
CA LEU A 90 -17.90 -1.37 6.15
C LEU A 90 -17.36 -2.48 7.06
N LYS A 91 -16.16 -2.33 7.62
CA LYS A 91 -15.59 -3.27 8.59
C LYS A 91 -16.47 -3.39 9.83
N ASN A 92 -16.93 -2.26 10.39
CA ASN A 92 -17.85 -2.24 11.54
C ASN A 92 -19.16 -3.00 11.23
N LYS A 93 -19.68 -2.84 10.01
CA LYS A 93 -20.93 -3.49 9.59
C LYS A 93 -20.78 -4.99 9.38
N TYR A 94 -19.69 -5.42 8.74
CA TYR A 94 -19.55 -6.79 8.21
C TYR A 94 -18.62 -7.68 9.04
N ASP A 95 -17.69 -7.10 9.80
CA ASP A 95 -16.72 -7.83 10.63
C ASP A 95 -16.38 -7.06 11.93
N PRO A 96 -17.38 -6.76 12.79
CA PRO A 96 -17.19 -5.97 14.01
C PRO A 96 -16.27 -6.65 15.03
N THR A 97 -16.19 -7.98 15.03
CA THR A 97 -15.30 -8.74 15.92
C THR A 97 -13.88 -8.92 15.35
N ASN A 98 -13.60 -8.31 14.20
CA ASN A 98 -12.32 -8.35 13.50
C ASN A 98 -11.82 -9.78 13.23
N LEU A 99 -12.71 -10.68 12.82
CA LEU A 99 -12.39 -12.07 12.47
C LEU A 99 -11.39 -12.13 11.32
N PHE A 100 -11.57 -11.31 10.28
CA PHE A 100 -10.72 -11.27 9.09
C PHE A 100 -9.61 -10.21 9.23
N ARG A 101 -8.49 -10.60 9.83
CA ARG A 101 -7.40 -9.67 10.22
C ARG A 101 -5.98 -10.10 9.82
N ARG A 102 -5.85 -11.10 8.95
CA ARG A 102 -4.54 -11.69 8.57
C ARG A 102 -3.90 -11.01 7.35
N ASN A 103 -4.65 -10.17 6.65
CA ASN A 103 -4.20 -9.36 5.52
C ASN A 103 -3.83 -7.94 6.01
N GLN A 104 -3.74 -6.98 5.08
CA GLN A 104 -3.63 -5.55 5.39
C GLN A 104 -4.90 -5.08 6.12
N ASN A 105 -4.89 -5.24 7.43
CA ASN A 105 -6.07 -5.16 8.27
C ASN A 105 -6.55 -3.71 8.41
N ILE A 106 -7.86 -3.53 8.38
CA ILE A 106 -8.54 -2.30 8.76
C ILE A 106 -9.26 -2.61 10.08
N PRO A 107 -8.80 -2.10 11.23
CA PRO A 107 -9.45 -2.37 12.52
C PRO A 107 -10.86 -1.75 12.57
N PRO A 108 -11.86 -2.47 13.11
CA PRO A 108 -13.15 -1.86 13.44
C PRO A 108 -13.00 -0.86 14.61
N THR A 109 -13.99 0.02 14.76
CA THR A 109 -14.05 1.06 15.80
C THR A 109 -15.27 0.91 16.71
N VAL A 110 -15.96 -0.22 16.64
CA VAL A 110 -17.18 -0.55 17.42
C VAL A 110 -16.92 -1.63 18.45
#